data_AF-A0A5N5XHB8-F1
#
_entry.id   AF-A0A5N5XHB8-F1
#
_cell.length_a   1.000
_cell.length_b   1.000
_cell.length_c   1.000
_cell.angle_alpha   90.00
_cell.angle_beta   90.00
_cell.angle_gamma   90.00
#
_symmetry.space_group_name_H-M   'P 1'
#
loop_
_entity.id
_entity.type
_entity.pdbx_description
1 polymer ?
#
loop_
_entity_poly.entity_id
_entity_poly.type
_entity_poly.pdbx_seq_one_letter_code
_entity_poly.pdbx_strand_id
1 'polypeptide(L)'
;MISDPEYILQTGALGTFWSTSSLQGSATPAEAEIDRNLDFLFYFYREHVFRRNWYGFWDHGDIMHTYDGDRHTWCYDIGGYAWDNSELSPDLFFWLYFLRTSREDAYRLAEALTRHTGEVDVYHTGPLKGLGTRHGVQHWSDSCKQARISNALYRWIFFYLTGGDERTGEMIEETLSAETAFLMLDPYRKVRQGKEVYKPTAGAVSISLGTDWPAFAAAWFIAWERRTVGWESMKEKLNNSMRGISCLSNGFVTRMALYDICTGRINTPANDPSNLGVVKVSHLSAMFGLFEICSVLIDTIAGDLPKGFEEVWLDYCLYFNAAADDQLRRYRVGSGNLKLRQGHSRLTAYAASILGESSLAQRAWKEFYTGDGYTPDLPWNSQLVAGCVVPVPIEEASWISTNISSLYGLAAIQNVALTRRYLGDER
;
A
#
# COMPACT_ATOMS: atom_id res chain seq x y z
N MET A 1 -25.36 -2.05 -8.92
CA MET A 1 -24.99 -1.78 -10.32
C MET A 1 -23.65 -1.09 -10.29
N ILE A 2 -22.72 -1.44 -11.18
CA ILE A 2 -21.38 -0.85 -11.25
C ILE A 2 -21.17 -0.37 -12.69
N SER A 3 -20.51 0.77 -12.85
CA SER A 3 -20.16 1.33 -14.17
C SER A 3 -19.20 0.40 -14.92
N ASP A 4 -19.21 0.51 -16.24
CA ASP A 4 -18.24 -0.21 -17.08
C ASP A 4 -16.79 0.16 -16.68
N PRO A 5 -15.88 -0.83 -16.52
CA PRO A 5 -14.52 -0.56 -16.06
C PRO A 5 -13.70 0.28 -17.04
N GLU A 6 -13.97 0.20 -18.36
CA GLU A 6 -13.30 1.06 -19.33
C GLU A 6 -13.73 2.51 -19.16
N TYR A 7 -15.02 2.73 -18.89
CA TYR A 7 -15.52 4.06 -18.60
C TYR A 7 -14.92 4.63 -17.31
N ILE A 8 -14.83 3.83 -16.24
CA ILE A 8 -14.16 4.25 -15.00
C ILE A 8 -12.70 4.65 -15.30
N LEU A 9 -11.95 3.82 -16.04
CA LEU A 9 -10.56 4.12 -16.36
C LEU A 9 -10.40 5.38 -17.21
N GLN A 10 -11.25 5.57 -18.23
CA GLN A 10 -11.23 6.76 -19.10
C GLN A 10 -11.46 8.05 -18.33
N THR A 11 -12.24 8.02 -17.25
CA THR A 11 -12.49 9.20 -16.42
C THR A 11 -11.30 9.59 -15.55
N GLY A 12 -10.38 8.65 -15.28
CA GLY A 12 -9.30 8.81 -14.31
C GLY A 12 -9.76 8.92 -12.84
N ALA A 13 -11.06 8.78 -12.56
CA ALA A 13 -11.64 9.06 -11.25
C ALA A 13 -11.17 8.13 -10.12
N LEU A 14 -10.73 6.91 -10.47
CA LEU A 14 -10.16 5.93 -9.54
C LEU A 14 -8.68 5.64 -9.87
N GLY A 15 -7.96 6.66 -10.31
CA GLY A 15 -6.55 6.59 -10.68
C GLY A 15 -6.31 5.99 -12.07
N THR A 16 -5.11 6.21 -12.59
CA THR A 16 -4.67 5.83 -13.95
C THR A 16 -3.61 4.72 -13.95
N PHE A 17 -3.27 4.19 -12.78
CA PHE A 17 -2.23 3.17 -12.56
C PHE A 17 -2.76 1.72 -12.66
N TRP A 18 -3.90 1.49 -13.29
CA TRP A 18 -4.44 0.17 -13.60
C TRP A 18 -5.01 0.16 -15.02
N SER A 19 -5.26 -1.02 -15.59
CA SER A 19 -5.77 -1.15 -16.96
C SER A 19 -6.71 -2.34 -17.12
N THR A 20 -7.58 -2.35 -18.12
CA THR A 20 -8.37 -3.54 -18.49
C THR A 20 -7.72 -4.26 -19.67
N SER A 21 -7.88 -5.58 -19.77
CA SER A 21 -7.38 -6.37 -20.91
C SER A 21 -8.07 -5.97 -22.23
N SER A 22 -9.32 -5.50 -22.17
CA SER A 22 -10.12 -5.09 -23.34
C SER A 22 -9.59 -3.81 -24.02
N LEU A 23 -9.08 -2.84 -23.25
CA LEU A 23 -8.51 -1.60 -23.78
C LEU A 23 -7.09 -1.78 -24.35
N GLN A 24 -6.42 -2.89 -24.01
CA GLN A 24 -5.02 -3.12 -24.34
C GLN A 24 -4.83 -4.00 -25.59
N GLY A 25 -5.91 -4.46 -26.23
CA GLY A 25 -5.86 -5.37 -27.38
C GLY A 25 -5.50 -6.81 -26.96
N SER A 26 -5.09 -7.65 -27.92
CA SER A 26 -4.73 -9.05 -27.61
C SER A 26 -3.58 -9.11 -26.61
N ALA A 27 -3.74 -9.90 -25.54
CA ALA A 27 -2.72 -10.09 -24.53
C ALA A 27 -1.46 -10.74 -25.13
N THR A 28 -0.28 -10.25 -24.73
CA THR A 28 0.97 -10.93 -25.05
C THR A 28 1.08 -12.23 -24.23
N PRO A 29 1.89 -13.22 -24.64
CA PRO A 29 2.07 -14.44 -23.84
C PRO A 29 2.54 -14.17 -22.40
N ALA A 30 3.40 -13.16 -22.21
CA ALA A 30 3.88 -12.74 -20.90
C ALA A 30 2.77 -12.09 -20.05
N GLU A 31 1.92 -11.27 -20.68
CA GLU A 31 0.76 -10.68 -20.00
C GLU A 31 -0.27 -11.74 -19.61
N ALA A 32 -0.55 -12.69 -20.50
CA ALA A 32 -1.44 -13.81 -20.21
C ALA A 32 -0.92 -14.69 -19.06
N GLU A 33 0.39 -14.80 -18.89
CA GLU A 33 1.00 -15.48 -17.73
C GLU A 33 0.80 -14.68 -16.44
N ILE A 34 1.00 -13.36 -16.48
CA ILE A 34 0.73 -12.48 -15.34
C ILE A 34 -0.75 -12.58 -14.94
N ASP A 35 -1.69 -12.51 -15.89
CA ASP A 35 -3.11 -12.60 -15.62
C ASP A 35 -3.50 -13.97 -15.03
N ARG A 36 -2.90 -15.08 -15.51
CA ARG A 36 -3.07 -16.41 -14.90
C ARG A 36 -2.57 -16.45 -13.45
N ASN A 37 -1.43 -15.81 -13.17
CA ASN A 37 -0.87 -15.75 -11.82
C ASN A 37 -1.73 -14.90 -10.88
N LEU A 38 -2.26 -13.77 -11.37
CA LEU A 38 -3.22 -12.95 -10.62
C LEU A 38 -4.50 -13.73 -10.30
N ASP A 39 -5.06 -14.43 -11.29
CA ASP A 39 -6.22 -15.31 -11.12
C ASP A 39 -5.94 -16.39 -10.09
N PHE A 40 -4.80 -17.09 -10.19
CA PHE A 40 -4.40 -18.11 -9.22
C PHE A 40 -4.36 -17.56 -7.79
N LEU A 41 -3.71 -16.40 -7.57
CA LEU A 41 -3.64 -15.78 -6.26
C LEU A 41 -5.03 -15.41 -5.74
N PHE A 42 -5.86 -14.77 -6.56
CA PHE A 42 -7.23 -14.41 -6.18
C PHE A 42 -8.05 -15.65 -5.78
N TYR A 43 -8.06 -16.68 -6.63
CA TYR A 43 -8.81 -17.91 -6.37
C TYR A 43 -8.30 -18.61 -5.12
N PHE A 44 -7.00 -18.62 -4.87
CA PHE A 44 -6.41 -19.20 -3.66
C PHE A 44 -6.99 -18.56 -2.38
N TYR A 45 -6.97 -17.22 -2.26
CA TYR A 45 -7.54 -16.55 -1.09
C TYR A 45 -9.05 -16.76 -0.97
N ARG A 46 -9.78 -16.63 -2.08
CA ARG A 46 -11.24 -16.83 -2.11
C ARG A 46 -11.64 -18.22 -1.61
N GLU A 47 -10.96 -19.27 -2.10
CA GLU A 47 -11.21 -20.65 -1.67
C GLU A 47 -10.81 -20.88 -0.21
N HIS A 48 -9.74 -20.24 0.25
CA HIS A 48 -9.26 -20.38 1.62
C HIS A 48 -10.20 -19.78 2.66
N VAL A 49 -10.95 -18.71 2.34
CA VAL A 49 -12.03 -18.22 3.22
C VAL A 49 -12.98 -19.36 3.60
N PHE A 50 -13.44 -20.13 2.60
CA PHE A 50 -14.32 -21.28 2.83
C PHE A 50 -13.59 -22.45 3.49
N ARG A 51 -12.47 -22.89 2.93
CA ARG A 51 -11.78 -24.12 3.36
C ARG A 51 -11.15 -24.01 4.74
N ARG A 52 -10.76 -22.81 5.17
CA ARG A 52 -10.17 -22.55 6.48
C ARG A 52 -11.19 -22.03 7.49
N ASN A 53 -12.45 -21.91 7.10
CA ASN A 53 -13.53 -21.36 7.91
C ASN A 53 -13.13 -20.01 8.50
N TRP A 54 -12.65 -19.08 7.67
CA TRP A 54 -12.46 -17.68 8.06
C TRP A 54 -13.82 -16.97 8.12
N TYR A 55 -14.64 -17.49 9.03
CA TYR A 55 -15.98 -17.08 9.36
C TYR A 55 -16.04 -16.84 10.85
N GLY A 56 -16.86 -15.87 11.24
CA GLY A 56 -16.99 -15.49 12.63
C GLY A 56 -17.64 -14.12 12.69
N PHE A 57 -18.18 -13.78 13.85
CA PHE A 57 -18.81 -12.48 14.04
C PHE A 57 -17.81 -11.33 13.85
N TRP A 58 -16.56 -11.54 14.29
CA TRP A 58 -15.49 -10.56 14.17
C TRP A 58 -14.44 -10.92 13.13
N ASP A 59 -14.43 -12.15 12.62
CA ASP A 59 -13.34 -12.65 11.80
C ASP A 59 -13.66 -12.63 10.29
N HIS A 60 -14.95 -12.67 9.93
CA HIS A 60 -15.34 -12.80 8.52
C HIS A 60 -15.02 -11.54 7.72
N GLY A 61 -14.15 -11.71 6.73
CA GLY A 61 -13.72 -10.68 5.79
C GLY A 61 -12.21 -10.57 5.75
N ASP A 62 -11.53 -10.84 6.86
CA ASP A 62 -10.07 -10.88 6.89
C ASP A 62 -9.49 -12.16 6.26
N ILE A 63 -8.19 -12.12 6.01
CA ILE A 63 -7.36 -13.23 5.55
C ILE A 63 -6.18 -13.40 6.51
N MET A 64 -5.51 -14.56 6.48
CA MET A 64 -4.29 -14.76 7.29
C MET A 64 -3.02 -14.34 6.54
N HIS A 65 -1.92 -14.15 7.27
CA HIS A 65 -0.70 -13.48 6.81
C HIS A 65 0.39 -14.44 6.30
N THR A 66 0.63 -15.57 7.00
CA THR A 66 1.68 -16.55 6.59
C THR A 66 1.27 -17.99 6.82
N TYR A 67 1.72 -18.85 5.91
CA TYR A 67 1.44 -20.28 5.92
C TYR A 67 2.52 -21.09 6.62
N ASP A 68 2.11 -22.16 7.32
CA ASP A 68 2.95 -23.17 7.92
C ASP A 68 2.86 -24.46 7.08
N GLY A 69 3.90 -24.73 6.30
CA GLY A 69 3.96 -25.91 5.44
C GLY A 69 4.14 -27.23 6.18
N ASP A 70 4.65 -27.21 7.42
CA ASP A 70 4.82 -28.42 8.23
C ASP A 70 3.49 -28.86 8.85
N ARG A 71 2.68 -27.88 9.30
CA ARG A 71 1.35 -28.13 9.89
C ARG A 71 0.20 -28.05 8.87
N HIS A 72 0.49 -27.72 7.61
CA HIS A 72 -0.50 -27.57 6.54
C HIS A 72 -1.65 -26.61 6.90
N THR A 73 -1.30 -25.51 7.57
CA THR A 73 -2.26 -24.51 8.05
C THR A 73 -1.66 -23.13 8.00
N TRP A 74 -2.51 -22.12 7.96
CA TRP A 74 -2.05 -20.76 8.24
C TRP A 74 -1.62 -20.65 9.70
N CYS A 75 -0.66 -19.79 9.99
CA CYS A 75 -0.06 -19.58 11.31
C CYS A 75 -1.02 -18.85 12.29
N TYR A 76 -2.25 -19.35 12.44
CA TYR A 76 -3.34 -18.77 13.23
C TYR A 76 -2.99 -18.55 14.72
N ASP A 77 -1.98 -19.25 15.21
CA ASP A 77 -1.55 -19.27 16.61
C ASP A 77 -0.15 -18.66 16.85
N ILE A 78 0.52 -18.11 15.83
CA ILE A 78 1.90 -17.61 15.94
C ILE A 78 1.96 -16.10 15.72
N GLY A 79 1.73 -15.34 16.79
CA GLY A 79 2.01 -13.89 16.84
C GLY A 79 1.49 -13.14 15.61
N GLY A 80 2.38 -12.42 14.92
CA GLY A 80 2.05 -11.66 13.71
C GLY A 80 1.96 -12.48 12.42
N TYR A 81 1.77 -13.79 12.47
CA TYR A 81 1.59 -14.60 11.25
C TYR A 81 0.14 -15.05 11.03
N ALA A 82 -0.76 -14.72 11.97
CA ALA A 82 -2.18 -15.04 11.95
C ALA A 82 -2.98 -14.06 11.09
N TRP A 83 -3.96 -13.33 11.62
CA TRP A 83 -4.77 -12.37 10.86
C TRP A 83 -3.93 -11.26 10.24
N ASP A 84 -4.20 -10.91 8.98
CA ASP A 84 -3.35 -10.07 8.15
C ASP A 84 -3.59 -8.58 8.33
N ASN A 85 -4.80 -8.16 8.72
CA ASN A 85 -5.10 -6.78 9.06
C ASN A 85 -4.54 -5.75 8.05
N SER A 86 -4.72 -5.97 6.75
CA SER A 86 -4.25 -5.09 5.68
C SER A 86 -2.72 -4.90 5.57
N GLU A 87 -1.89 -5.82 6.07
CA GLU A 87 -0.43 -5.68 5.97
C GLU A 87 0.03 -5.78 4.50
N LEU A 88 0.77 -4.75 4.05
CA LEU A 88 1.21 -4.59 2.65
C LEU A 88 0.06 -4.51 1.62
N SER A 89 -1.09 -3.97 2.04
CA SER A 89 -2.18 -3.52 1.17
C SER A 89 -2.89 -4.59 0.31
N PRO A 90 -3.30 -5.77 0.85
CA PRO A 90 -4.19 -6.68 0.13
C PRO A 90 -5.49 -5.99 -0.32
N ASP A 91 -5.99 -5.02 0.44
CA ASP A 91 -7.16 -4.21 0.09
C ASP A 91 -7.00 -3.54 -1.28
N LEU A 92 -5.84 -2.90 -1.53
CA LEU A 92 -5.55 -2.29 -2.82
C LEU A 92 -5.41 -3.34 -3.93
N PHE A 93 -4.75 -4.47 -3.65
CA PHE A 93 -4.63 -5.54 -4.64
C PHE A 93 -6.00 -6.03 -5.09
N PHE A 94 -6.88 -6.43 -4.16
CA PHE A 94 -8.18 -7.00 -4.50
C PHE A 94 -9.13 -5.97 -5.13
N TRP A 95 -9.11 -4.71 -4.69
CA TRP A 95 -9.90 -3.65 -5.33
C TRP A 95 -9.43 -3.34 -6.74
N LEU A 96 -8.12 -3.25 -6.98
CA LEU A 96 -7.59 -3.04 -8.33
C LEU A 96 -7.85 -4.27 -9.21
N TYR A 97 -7.74 -5.49 -8.68
CA TYR A 97 -8.09 -6.71 -9.41
C TYR A 97 -9.58 -6.72 -9.79
N PHE A 98 -10.47 -6.25 -8.91
CA PHE A 98 -11.88 -6.04 -9.25
C PHE A 98 -12.04 -5.00 -10.37
N LEU A 99 -11.41 -3.83 -10.29
CA LEU A 99 -11.53 -2.80 -11.35
C LEU A 99 -11.07 -3.31 -12.71
N ARG A 100 -10.00 -4.11 -12.77
CA ARG A 100 -9.49 -4.71 -14.01
C ARG A 100 -10.43 -5.73 -14.63
N THR A 101 -11.08 -6.55 -13.81
CA THR A 101 -11.78 -7.77 -14.25
C THR A 101 -13.30 -7.63 -14.25
N SER A 102 -13.85 -6.70 -13.46
CA SER A 102 -15.28 -6.54 -13.16
C SER A 102 -15.98 -7.81 -12.70
N ARG A 103 -15.23 -8.77 -12.14
CA ARG A 103 -15.77 -10.04 -11.67
C ARG A 103 -16.54 -9.85 -10.37
N GLU A 104 -17.73 -10.46 -10.29
CA GLU A 104 -18.57 -10.40 -9.09
C GLU A 104 -17.87 -11.00 -7.86
N ASP A 105 -17.19 -12.13 -8.02
CA ASP A 105 -16.52 -12.78 -6.89
C ASP A 105 -15.33 -11.97 -6.37
N ALA A 106 -14.63 -11.25 -7.24
CA ALA A 106 -13.60 -10.29 -6.85
C ALA A 106 -14.19 -9.13 -6.04
N TYR A 107 -15.34 -8.59 -6.46
CA TYR A 107 -16.05 -7.56 -5.70
C TYR A 107 -16.41 -8.07 -4.30
N ARG A 108 -17.00 -9.27 -4.19
CA ARG A 108 -17.48 -9.81 -2.91
C ARG A 108 -16.34 -10.08 -1.93
N LEU A 109 -15.19 -10.56 -2.40
CA LEU A 109 -14.01 -10.73 -1.55
C LEU A 109 -13.50 -9.37 -1.05
N ALA A 110 -13.35 -8.39 -1.94
CA ALA A 110 -12.86 -7.05 -1.58
C ALA A 110 -13.84 -6.27 -0.68
N GLU A 111 -15.15 -6.46 -0.90
CA GLU A 111 -16.23 -5.93 -0.05
C GLU A 111 -16.13 -6.50 1.37
N ALA A 112 -16.05 -7.83 1.51
CA ALA A 112 -15.93 -8.48 2.81
C ALA A 112 -14.65 -8.03 3.54
N LEU A 113 -13.52 -7.97 2.83
CA LEU A 113 -12.27 -7.47 3.37
C LEU A 113 -12.41 -6.02 3.87
N THR A 114 -13.00 -5.14 3.07
CA THR A 114 -13.22 -3.74 3.44
C THR A 114 -14.10 -3.58 4.67
N ARG A 115 -15.18 -4.37 4.76
CA ARG A 115 -16.10 -4.37 5.91
C ARG A 115 -15.45 -4.90 7.18
N HIS A 116 -14.46 -5.79 7.06
CA HIS A 116 -13.68 -6.25 8.20
C HIS A 116 -12.60 -5.25 8.60
N THR A 117 -11.67 -4.97 7.70
CA THR A 117 -10.43 -4.24 7.99
C THR A 117 -10.69 -2.78 8.32
N GLY A 118 -11.79 -2.22 7.83
CA GLY A 118 -12.23 -0.85 8.15
C GLY A 118 -12.90 -0.73 9.53
N GLU A 119 -13.42 -1.82 10.08
CA GLU A 119 -14.26 -1.83 11.30
C GLU A 119 -13.56 -2.51 12.49
N VAL A 120 -13.11 -3.76 12.32
CA VAL A 120 -12.60 -4.60 13.40
C VAL A 120 -11.15 -4.26 13.72
N ASP A 121 -10.37 -3.93 12.68
CA ASP A 121 -8.92 -3.70 12.82
C ASP A 121 -8.57 -2.25 13.18
N VAL A 122 -9.57 -1.36 13.28
CA VAL A 122 -9.41 0.08 13.48
C VAL A 122 -10.10 0.56 14.77
N TYR A 123 -9.49 1.53 15.45
CA TYR A 123 -10.11 2.19 16.59
C TYR A 123 -10.96 3.38 16.13
N HIS A 124 -12.27 3.31 16.38
CA HIS A 124 -13.24 4.37 16.04
C HIS A 124 -13.44 5.40 17.17
N THR A 125 -12.99 5.07 18.39
CA THR A 125 -13.12 5.92 19.58
C THR A 125 -11.90 5.82 20.50
N GLY A 126 -11.85 6.65 21.54
CA GLY A 126 -10.79 6.65 22.53
C GLY A 126 -9.49 7.32 22.06
N PRO A 127 -8.39 7.21 22.85
CA PRO A 127 -7.15 7.94 22.61
C PRO A 127 -6.37 7.49 21.37
N LEU A 128 -6.74 6.33 20.80
CA LEU A 128 -6.11 5.75 19.61
C LEU A 128 -7.02 5.84 18.37
N LYS A 129 -8.10 6.63 18.44
CA LYS A 129 -9.03 6.82 17.33
C LYS A 129 -8.28 7.17 16.04
N GLY A 130 -8.65 6.51 14.94
CA GLY A 130 -8.06 6.70 13.63
C GLY A 130 -6.78 5.90 13.39
N LEU A 131 -6.32 5.08 14.35
CA LEU A 131 -5.26 4.09 14.16
C LEU A 131 -5.84 2.69 14.02
N GLY A 132 -5.17 1.83 13.26
CA GLY A 132 -5.45 0.39 13.24
C GLY A 132 -4.36 -0.44 13.89
N THR A 133 -4.64 -1.73 14.07
CA THR A 133 -3.73 -2.69 14.72
C THR A 133 -3.01 -3.53 13.67
N ARG A 134 -1.68 -3.63 13.79
CA ARG A 134 -0.87 -4.56 13.01
C ARG A 134 -1.36 -6.02 13.16
N HIS A 135 -1.25 -6.79 12.08
CA HIS A 135 -1.46 -8.23 12.00
C HIS A 135 -1.03 -9.05 13.24
N GLY A 136 -1.87 -9.99 13.66
CA GLY A 136 -1.74 -10.69 14.94
C GLY A 136 -2.73 -11.85 15.13
N VAL A 137 -2.55 -12.66 16.19
CA VAL A 137 -3.47 -13.77 16.55
C VAL A 137 -4.90 -13.27 16.80
N GLN A 138 -5.02 -12.08 17.39
CA GLN A 138 -6.28 -11.36 17.45
C GLN A 138 -6.14 -10.06 16.66
N HIS A 139 -7.22 -9.63 16.01
CA HIS A 139 -7.32 -8.38 15.26
C HIS A 139 -6.88 -7.12 16.04
N TRP A 140 -6.85 -7.17 17.38
CA TRP A 140 -6.42 -6.06 18.25
C TRP A 140 -5.24 -6.38 19.17
N SER A 141 -4.57 -7.53 18.99
CA SER A 141 -3.52 -8.03 19.90
C SER A 141 -2.17 -7.31 19.80
N ASP A 142 -1.71 -6.95 18.59
CA ASP A 142 -0.36 -6.39 18.41
C ASP A 142 -0.26 -4.96 18.99
N SER A 143 0.89 -4.64 19.59
CA SER A 143 1.13 -3.34 20.23
C SER A 143 1.45 -2.19 19.24
N CYS A 144 1.62 -2.51 17.96
CA CYS A 144 1.88 -1.58 16.88
C CYS A 144 0.54 -1.05 16.36
N LYS A 145 0.11 0.10 16.92
CA LYS A 145 -1.08 0.81 16.46
C LYS A 145 -0.63 1.93 15.52
N GLN A 146 -1.06 1.88 14.26
CA GLN A 146 -0.51 2.71 13.18
C GLN A 146 -1.58 3.12 12.16
N ALA A 147 -1.37 4.28 11.55
CA ALA A 147 -2.25 4.81 10.52
C ALA A 147 -2.21 4.00 9.20
N ARG A 148 -1.14 3.23 8.98
CA ARG A 148 -0.99 2.39 7.78
C ARG A 148 -2.09 1.33 7.63
N ILE A 149 -2.71 0.90 8.73
CA ILE A 149 -3.78 -0.10 8.76
C ILE A 149 -5.14 0.58 8.52
N SER A 150 -5.37 1.71 9.19
CA SER A 150 -6.55 2.56 9.03
C SER A 150 -6.50 3.43 7.78
N ASN A 151 -5.64 3.12 6.81
CA ASN A 151 -5.44 3.95 5.63
C ASN A 151 -6.77 4.09 4.86
N ALA A 152 -7.25 5.33 4.72
CA ALA A 152 -8.52 5.62 4.06
C ALA A 152 -8.53 5.21 2.58
N LEU A 153 -7.35 5.11 1.95
CA LEU A 153 -7.23 4.67 0.56
C LEU A 153 -7.73 3.25 0.32
N TYR A 154 -7.68 2.38 1.34
CA TYR A 154 -8.18 1.01 1.26
C TYR A 154 -9.72 0.95 1.12
N ARG A 155 -10.41 2.04 1.45
CA ARG A 155 -11.87 2.17 1.36
C ARG A 155 -12.31 3.10 0.22
N TRP A 156 -11.36 3.77 -0.44
CA TRP A 156 -11.61 4.77 -1.49
C TRP A 156 -12.41 4.21 -2.67
N ILE A 157 -11.96 3.09 -3.22
CA ILE A 157 -12.63 2.43 -4.36
C ILE A 157 -14.03 1.95 -3.93
N PHE A 158 -14.14 1.26 -2.78
CA PHE A 158 -15.43 0.78 -2.27
C PHE A 158 -16.44 1.91 -2.06
N PHE A 159 -16.01 3.00 -1.42
CA PHE A 159 -16.85 4.17 -1.13
C PHE A 159 -17.50 4.73 -2.41
N TYR A 160 -16.71 4.98 -3.46
CA TYR A 160 -17.25 5.55 -4.69
C TYR A 160 -18.07 4.54 -5.50
N LEU A 161 -17.67 3.26 -5.56
CA LEU A 161 -18.41 2.24 -6.30
C LEU A 161 -19.76 1.90 -5.68
N THR A 162 -19.91 2.05 -4.37
CA THR A 162 -21.19 1.85 -3.66
C THR A 162 -22.14 3.03 -3.77
N GLY A 163 -21.73 4.12 -4.44
CA GLY A 163 -22.52 5.36 -4.49
C GLY A 163 -22.39 6.19 -3.22
N GLY A 164 -21.31 6.01 -2.45
CA GLY A 164 -21.04 6.75 -1.22
C GLY A 164 -21.65 6.11 0.01
N ASP A 165 -21.45 4.80 0.23
CA ASP A 165 -21.90 4.07 1.43
C ASP A 165 -21.62 4.90 2.69
N GLU A 166 -22.68 5.30 3.39
CA GLU A 166 -22.59 6.31 4.45
C GLU A 166 -21.74 5.83 5.61
N ARG A 167 -21.80 4.52 5.94
CA ARG A 167 -20.96 3.94 6.99
C ARG A 167 -19.48 4.04 6.64
N THR A 168 -19.12 3.72 5.40
CA THR A 168 -17.75 3.89 4.91
C THR A 168 -17.34 5.36 4.90
N GLY A 169 -18.26 6.26 4.54
CA GLY A 169 -18.07 7.70 4.61
C GLY A 169 -17.70 8.19 6.02
N GLU A 170 -18.44 7.74 7.04
CA GLU A 170 -18.14 8.01 8.46
C GLU A 170 -16.77 7.45 8.85
N MET A 171 -16.46 6.20 8.53
CA MET A 171 -15.17 5.58 8.86
C MET A 171 -13.99 6.36 8.28
N ILE A 172 -14.10 6.84 7.03
CA ILE A 172 -13.07 7.67 6.40
C ILE A 172 -12.91 8.98 7.18
N GLU A 173 -14.00 9.64 7.57
CA GLU A 173 -13.97 10.89 8.33
C GLU A 173 -13.32 10.72 9.72
N GLU A 174 -13.48 9.55 10.35
CA GLU A 174 -12.86 9.25 11.64
C GLU A 174 -11.32 9.18 11.59
N THR A 175 -10.73 9.02 10.40
CA THR A 175 -9.28 8.99 10.20
C THR A 175 -8.65 10.37 9.95
N LEU A 176 -9.45 11.43 9.78
CA LEU A 176 -8.97 12.79 9.42
C LEU A 176 -8.03 13.43 10.44
N SER A 177 -8.08 12.96 11.68
CA SER A 177 -7.27 13.43 12.80
C SER A 177 -6.43 12.31 13.43
N ALA A 178 -6.14 11.24 12.68
CA ALA A 178 -5.36 10.09 13.16
C ALA A 178 -3.97 10.50 13.67
N GLU A 179 -3.39 11.59 13.18
CA GLU A 179 -2.14 12.17 13.65
C GLU A 179 -2.17 12.57 15.13
N THR A 180 -3.35 12.90 15.68
CA THR A 180 -3.50 13.34 17.07
C THR A 180 -3.20 12.20 18.04
N ALA A 181 -3.47 10.96 17.65
CA ALA A 181 -3.16 9.78 18.44
C ALA A 181 -1.66 9.61 18.69
N PHE A 182 -0.79 10.21 17.86
CA PHE A 182 0.66 10.13 18.03
C PHE A 182 1.17 10.99 19.20
N LEU A 183 0.35 11.92 19.71
CA LEU A 183 0.62 12.60 20.99
C LEU A 183 0.47 11.65 22.18
N MET A 184 -0.40 10.64 22.04
CA MET A 184 -0.65 9.63 23.07
C MET A 184 0.26 8.41 22.90
N LEU A 185 0.55 8.02 21.67
CA LEU A 185 1.30 6.82 21.34
C LEU A 185 2.28 7.07 20.19
N ASP A 186 3.58 7.13 20.49
CA ASP A 186 4.61 7.09 19.45
C ASP A 186 4.69 5.67 18.84
N PRO A 187 4.39 5.49 17.53
CA PRO A 187 4.49 4.17 16.90
C PRO A 187 5.90 3.61 16.90
N TYR A 188 6.92 4.49 17.02
CA TYR A 188 8.33 4.13 16.93
C TYR A 188 8.99 3.98 18.30
N ARG A 189 8.26 4.13 19.42
CA ARG A 189 8.80 4.20 20.79
C ARG A 189 9.78 3.09 21.19
N LYS A 190 9.65 1.91 20.59
CA LYS A 190 10.50 0.73 20.86
C LYS A 190 11.80 0.72 20.06
N VAL A 191 11.84 1.41 18.93
CA VAL A 191 12.97 1.41 17.97
C VAL A 191 13.55 2.80 17.70
N ARG A 192 12.94 3.85 18.25
CA ARG A 192 13.37 5.24 18.14
C ARG A 192 14.69 5.43 18.86
N GLN A 193 15.70 5.89 18.12
CA GLN A 193 16.93 6.41 18.71
C GLN A 193 16.63 7.73 19.44
N GLY A 194 17.16 7.89 20.65
CA GLY A 194 16.89 9.07 21.48
C GLY A 194 15.49 9.12 22.09
N LYS A 195 14.81 7.97 22.24
CA LYS A 195 13.45 7.88 22.82
C LYS A 195 13.30 8.56 24.19
N GLU A 196 14.34 8.61 25.01
CA GLU A 196 14.32 9.22 26.34
C GLU A 196 14.11 10.75 26.30
N VAL A 197 14.49 11.38 25.19
CA VAL A 197 14.43 12.83 25.01
C VAL A 197 13.27 13.23 24.09
N TYR A 198 12.79 12.30 23.26
CA TYR A 198 11.67 12.56 22.36
C TYR A 198 10.36 12.78 23.14
N LYS A 199 9.83 14.00 23.05
CA LYS A 199 8.54 14.38 23.60
C LYS A 199 7.68 14.95 22.46
N PRO A 200 6.65 14.22 21.97
CA PRO A 200 5.80 14.73 20.91
C PRO A 200 5.04 15.96 21.41
N THR A 201 4.92 16.97 20.55
CA THR A 201 4.06 18.14 20.79
C THR A 201 3.19 18.37 19.56
N ALA A 202 2.10 19.13 19.70
CA ALA A 202 1.21 19.41 18.57
C ALA A 202 1.95 20.04 17.37
N GLY A 203 3.01 20.82 17.60
CA GLY A 203 3.82 21.42 16.53
C GLY A 203 4.98 20.56 16.01
N ALA A 204 5.26 19.42 16.64
CA ALA A 204 6.40 18.57 16.28
C ALA A 204 6.16 17.11 16.71
N VAL A 205 5.41 16.37 15.90
CA VAL A 205 5.28 14.91 15.98
C VAL A 205 6.14 14.27 14.91
N SER A 206 6.95 13.29 15.28
CA SER A 206 7.76 12.54 14.33
C SER A 206 6.92 11.48 13.62
N ILE A 207 6.79 11.63 12.30
CA ILE A 207 6.03 10.72 11.43
C ILE A 207 6.96 10.09 10.38
N SER A 208 6.60 8.91 9.87
CA SER A 208 7.19 8.37 8.66
C SER A 208 6.50 8.92 7.42
N LEU A 209 7.30 9.37 6.47
CA LEU A 209 6.84 9.77 5.13
C LEU A 209 6.41 8.57 4.26
N GLY A 210 6.67 7.34 4.71
CA GLY A 210 6.39 6.12 3.96
C GLY A 210 5.17 5.32 4.43
N THR A 211 4.86 5.36 5.73
CA THR A 211 3.73 4.59 6.32
C THR A 211 2.67 5.46 6.96
N ASP A 212 3.03 6.62 7.53
CA ASP A 212 2.09 7.47 8.27
C ASP A 212 1.53 8.57 7.37
N TRP A 213 2.42 9.33 6.72
CA TRP A 213 2.03 10.40 5.79
C TRP A 213 1.06 9.94 4.69
N PRO A 214 1.26 8.80 3.98
CA PRO A 214 0.29 8.40 2.95
C PRO A 214 -1.10 8.10 3.51
N ALA A 215 -1.22 7.57 4.72
CA ALA A 215 -2.52 7.35 5.35
C ALA A 215 -3.21 8.68 5.70
N PHE A 216 -2.45 9.65 6.22
CA PHE A 216 -2.98 11.00 6.49
C PHE A 216 -3.36 11.73 5.20
N ALA A 217 -2.47 11.69 4.20
CA ALA A 217 -2.69 12.30 2.88
C ALA A 217 -3.93 11.72 2.21
N ALA A 218 -4.14 10.39 2.27
CA ALA A 218 -5.33 9.75 1.75
C ALA A 218 -6.62 10.25 2.44
N ALA A 219 -6.63 10.33 3.77
CA ALA A 219 -7.78 10.84 4.51
C ALA A 219 -8.10 12.29 4.13
N TRP A 220 -7.10 13.17 4.09
CA TRP A 220 -7.26 14.58 3.74
C TRP A 220 -7.67 14.78 2.29
N PHE A 221 -7.11 13.98 1.39
CA PHE A 221 -7.47 13.98 -0.02
C PHE A 221 -8.94 13.59 -0.21
N ILE A 222 -9.39 12.51 0.41
CA ILE A 222 -10.78 12.04 0.28
C ILE A 222 -11.76 13.04 0.91
N ALA A 223 -11.44 13.66 2.05
CA ALA A 223 -12.25 14.75 2.60
C ALA A 223 -12.31 15.95 1.64
N TRP A 224 -11.19 16.30 1.01
CA TRP A 224 -11.17 17.32 -0.02
C TRP A 224 -12.07 16.92 -1.19
N GLU A 225 -11.90 15.77 -1.81
CA GLU A 225 -12.74 15.27 -2.91
C GLU A 225 -14.24 15.35 -2.57
N ARG A 226 -14.63 14.82 -1.40
CA ARG A 226 -16.01 14.75 -0.92
C ARG A 226 -16.57 16.08 -0.43
N ARG A 227 -15.72 17.10 -0.24
CA ARG A 227 -16.09 18.40 0.35
C ARG A 227 -16.81 18.24 1.71
N THR A 228 -16.35 17.32 2.55
CA THR A 228 -16.90 17.08 3.89
C THR A 228 -16.64 18.27 4.82
N VAL A 229 -17.33 18.36 5.96
CA VAL A 229 -17.11 19.46 6.91
C VAL A 229 -15.64 19.56 7.30
N GLY A 230 -15.04 20.75 7.13
CA GLY A 230 -13.62 21.00 7.43
C GLY A 230 -12.64 20.63 6.31
N TRP A 231 -13.12 20.28 5.11
CA TRP A 231 -12.28 19.90 3.97
C TRP A 231 -11.26 20.97 3.57
N GLU A 232 -11.55 22.27 3.75
CA GLU A 232 -10.61 23.34 3.43
C GLU A 232 -9.34 23.25 4.27
N SER A 233 -9.48 22.93 5.56
CA SER A 233 -8.36 22.73 6.48
C SER A 233 -7.57 21.47 6.10
N MET A 234 -8.25 20.40 5.69
CA MET A 234 -7.61 19.17 5.24
C MET A 234 -6.81 19.39 3.94
N LYS A 235 -7.39 20.14 2.99
CA LYS A 235 -6.68 20.57 1.77
C LYS A 235 -5.46 21.41 2.09
N GLU A 236 -5.56 22.33 3.06
CA GLU A 236 -4.43 23.14 3.49
C GLU A 236 -3.33 22.28 4.13
N LYS A 237 -3.69 21.34 5.02
CA LYS A 237 -2.74 20.39 5.62
C LYS A 237 -2.02 19.57 4.56
N LEU A 238 -2.77 19.02 3.60
CA LEU A 238 -2.24 18.25 2.48
C LEU A 238 -1.22 19.08 1.68
N ASN A 239 -1.58 20.30 1.27
CA ASN A 239 -0.69 21.22 0.55
C ASN A 239 0.55 21.60 1.36
N ASN A 240 0.41 21.94 2.64
CA ASN A 240 1.53 22.29 3.50
C ASN A 240 2.48 21.12 3.71
N SER A 241 1.95 19.90 3.82
CA SER A 241 2.76 18.70 3.99
C SER A 241 3.55 18.37 2.73
N MET A 242 2.92 18.45 1.55
CA MET A 242 3.61 18.29 0.26
C MET A 242 4.71 19.32 0.07
N ARG A 243 4.44 20.62 0.33
CA ARG A 243 5.47 21.68 0.29
C ARG A 243 6.65 21.37 1.20
N GLY A 244 6.38 20.96 2.44
CA GLY A 244 7.44 20.66 3.39
C GLY A 244 8.27 19.44 3.00
N ILE A 245 7.66 18.40 2.43
CA ILE A 245 8.39 17.24 1.86
C ILE A 245 9.32 17.71 0.73
N SER A 246 8.83 18.56 -0.18
CA SER A 246 9.64 19.14 -1.28
C SER A 246 10.81 20.00 -0.80
N CYS A 247 10.70 20.56 0.41
CA CYS A 247 11.78 21.35 1.02
C CYS A 247 12.83 20.50 1.76
N LEU A 248 12.59 19.21 2.00
CA LEU A 248 13.60 18.31 2.56
C LEU A 248 14.68 18.03 1.51
N SER A 249 15.96 18.11 1.88
CA SER A 249 17.08 17.96 0.93
C SER A 249 17.06 16.65 0.14
N ASN A 250 16.53 15.58 0.74
CA ASN A 250 16.36 14.27 0.11
C ASN A 250 14.89 13.84 0.01
N GLY A 251 13.90 14.75 0.13
CA GLY A 251 12.48 14.43 -0.02
C GLY A 251 12.04 13.20 0.78
N PHE A 252 11.38 12.24 0.12
CA PHE A 252 10.93 10.98 0.73
C PHE A 252 12.05 10.07 1.25
N VAL A 253 13.28 10.18 0.72
CA VAL A 253 14.46 9.40 1.16
C VAL A 253 14.89 9.77 2.59
N THR A 254 14.46 10.93 3.08
CA THR A 254 14.60 11.36 4.48
C THR A 254 13.89 10.41 5.46
N ARG A 255 12.85 9.68 5.01
CA ARG A 255 11.99 8.71 5.73
C ARG A 255 11.18 9.22 6.90
N MET A 256 11.79 9.97 7.80
CA MET A 256 11.13 10.53 8.99
C MET A 256 11.19 12.05 8.92
N ALA A 257 10.14 12.71 9.41
CA ALA A 257 10.11 14.17 9.53
C ALA A 257 9.36 14.58 10.80
N LEU A 258 9.50 15.84 11.21
CA LEU A 258 8.68 16.44 12.26
C LEU A 258 7.46 17.10 11.63
N TYR A 259 6.27 16.81 12.13
CA TYR A 259 5.01 17.25 11.58
C TYR A 259 4.23 18.08 12.60
N ASP A 260 3.67 19.20 12.14
CA ASP A 260 2.79 20.07 12.91
C ASP A 260 1.33 19.69 12.65
N ILE A 261 0.66 19.16 13.68
CA ILE A 261 -0.72 18.66 13.63
C ILE A 261 -1.74 19.75 13.31
N CYS A 262 -1.47 21.00 13.69
CA CYS A 262 -2.41 22.09 13.47
C CYS A 262 -2.35 22.60 12.03
N THR A 263 -1.15 22.70 11.46
CA THR A 263 -0.91 23.37 10.17
C THR A 263 -0.62 22.42 9.02
N GLY A 264 -0.28 21.16 9.30
CA GLY A 264 0.17 20.20 8.30
C GLY A 264 1.61 20.37 7.85
N ARG A 265 2.38 21.29 8.46
CA ARG A 265 3.75 21.57 8.04
C ARG A 265 4.69 20.41 8.36
N ILE A 266 5.54 20.10 7.39
CA ILE A 266 6.66 19.17 7.53
C ILE A 266 7.93 19.98 7.77
N ASN A 267 8.60 19.69 8.89
CA ASN A 267 9.89 20.22 9.31
C ASN A 267 10.95 19.12 9.24
N THR A 268 12.22 19.54 9.25
CA THR A 268 13.36 18.62 9.28
C THR A 268 13.30 17.65 10.46
N PRO A 269 13.81 16.41 10.31
CA PRO A 269 13.84 15.48 11.41
C PRO A 269 14.83 15.94 12.50
N ALA A 270 14.59 15.54 13.75
CA ALA A 270 15.37 15.99 14.90
C ALA A 270 16.88 15.66 14.81
N ASN A 271 17.27 14.65 14.04
CA ASN A 271 18.66 14.26 13.80
C ASN A 271 19.31 14.98 12.60
N ASP A 272 18.59 15.86 11.91
CA ASP A 272 19.12 16.71 10.83
C ASP A 272 18.44 18.09 10.81
N PRO A 273 18.56 18.89 11.89
CA PRO A 273 17.87 20.17 11.99
C PRO A 273 18.30 21.17 10.89
N SER A 274 19.52 21.02 10.36
CA SER A 274 20.08 21.87 9.31
C SER A 274 19.72 21.42 7.88
N ASN A 275 18.90 20.39 7.72
CA ASN A 275 18.49 19.85 6.42
C ASN A 275 19.69 19.46 5.53
N LEU A 276 20.74 18.87 6.09
CA LEU A 276 21.93 18.48 5.33
C LEU A 276 21.67 17.26 4.43
N GLY A 277 20.59 16.52 4.68
CA GLY A 277 20.12 15.41 3.85
C GLY A 277 20.35 14.07 4.53
N VAL A 278 19.32 13.58 5.24
CA VAL A 278 19.28 12.21 5.77
C VAL A 278 18.99 11.22 4.64
N VAL A 279 19.72 10.10 4.62
CA VAL A 279 19.43 8.95 3.76
C VAL A 279 19.12 7.76 4.66
N LYS A 280 17.83 7.42 4.78
CA LYS A 280 17.41 6.31 5.63
C LYS A 280 16.16 5.65 5.07
N VAL A 281 16.27 4.92 3.99
CA VAL A 281 15.10 4.27 3.36
C VAL A 281 14.62 3.06 4.19
N SER A 282 13.32 2.75 4.13
CA SER A 282 12.71 1.55 4.70
C SER A 282 12.08 0.74 3.58
N HIS A 283 12.20 -0.58 3.58
CA HIS A 283 11.50 -1.43 2.61
C HIS A 283 9.97 -1.39 2.79
N LEU A 284 9.48 -0.98 3.95
CA LEU A 284 8.04 -0.75 4.15
C LEU A 284 7.55 0.56 3.52
N SER A 285 8.47 1.48 3.19
CA SER A 285 8.11 2.72 2.53
C SER A 285 7.51 2.39 1.18
N ALA A 286 6.41 3.03 0.82
CA ALA A 286 5.65 2.76 -0.40
C ALA A 286 4.94 1.41 -0.50
N MET A 287 4.82 0.63 0.57
CA MET A 287 4.01 -0.61 0.52
C MET A 287 2.58 -0.42 1.07
N PHE A 288 2.28 0.76 1.63
CA PHE A 288 1.00 1.09 2.29
C PHE A 288 0.31 2.30 1.63
N GLY A 289 0.07 2.24 0.32
CA GLY A 289 -0.69 3.26 -0.40
C GLY A 289 0.07 4.54 -0.82
N LEU A 290 1.37 4.68 -0.51
CA LEU A 290 2.14 5.89 -0.87
C LEU A 290 2.18 6.11 -2.39
N PHE A 291 2.40 5.05 -3.14
CA PHE A 291 2.46 5.14 -4.60
C PHE A 291 1.13 5.65 -5.16
N GLU A 292 0.05 5.02 -4.72
CA GLU A 292 -1.30 5.30 -5.20
C GLU A 292 -1.69 6.72 -4.85
N ILE A 293 -1.49 7.16 -3.61
CA ILE A 293 -1.84 8.52 -3.21
C ILE A 293 -0.95 9.57 -3.89
N CYS A 294 0.35 9.34 -4.07
CA CYS A 294 1.21 10.27 -4.80
C CYS A 294 0.77 10.40 -6.27
N SER A 295 0.49 9.28 -6.95
CA SER A 295 -0.01 9.29 -8.33
C SER A 295 -1.32 10.06 -8.43
N VAL A 296 -2.28 9.79 -7.55
CA VAL A 296 -3.59 10.47 -7.54
C VAL A 296 -3.45 11.97 -7.27
N LEU A 297 -2.61 12.36 -6.32
CA LEU A 297 -2.38 13.77 -5.99
C LEU A 297 -1.76 14.55 -7.15
N ILE A 298 -0.75 13.97 -7.80
CA ILE A 298 -0.08 14.60 -8.95
C ILE A 298 -1.08 14.80 -10.09
N ASP A 299 -1.82 13.75 -10.45
CA ASP A 299 -2.81 13.81 -11.53
C ASP A 299 -3.97 14.78 -11.22
N THR A 300 -4.47 14.76 -9.98
CA THR A 300 -5.68 15.52 -9.58
C THR A 300 -5.39 17.00 -9.35
N ILE A 301 -4.25 17.33 -8.73
CA ILE A 301 -3.91 18.74 -8.41
C ILE A 301 -3.30 19.43 -9.63
N ALA A 302 -2.56 18.69 -10.47
CA ALA A 302 -1.97 19.17 -11.72
C ALA A 302 -1.25 20.52 -11.57
N GLY A 303 -1.73 21.58 -12.23
CA GLY A 303 -1.07 22.90 -12.25
C GLY A 303 -0.95 23.59 -10.89
N ASP A 304 -1.77 23.21 -9.90
CA ASP A 304 -1.73 23.75 -8.54
C ASP A 304 -0.83 22.94 -7.59
N LEU A 305 -0.13 21.91 -8.10
CA LEU A 305 0.68 21.01 -7.29
C LEU A 305 1.80 21.81 -6.61
N PRO A 306 2.06 21.60 -5.30
CA PRO A 306 3.20 22.21 -4.63
C PRO A 306 4.51 22.00 -5.38
N LYS A 307 5.16 23.10 -5.76
CA LYS A 307 6.43 23.09 -6.48
C LYS A 307 7.45 22.16 -5.81
N GLY A 308 8.12 21.32 -6.60
CA GLY A 308 9.12 20.38 -6.11
C GLY A 308 8.54 19.01 -5.70
N PHE A 309 7.20 18.88 -5.54
CA PHE A 309 6.61 17.65 -5.01
C PHE A 309 6.70 16.47 -5.99
N GLU A 310 6.34 16.70 -7.25
CA GLU A 310 6.48 15.69 -8.29
C GLU A 310 7.94 15.28 -8.46
N GLU A 311 8.87 16.24 -8.40
CA GLU A 311 10.30 15.98 -8.56
C GLU A 311 10.86 15.11 -7.42
N VAL A 312 10.50 15.37 -6.15
CA VAL A 312 10.97 14.52 -5.04
C VAL A 312 10.29 13.15 -4.99
N TRP A 313 9.06 13.04 -5.50
CA TRP A 313 8.40 11.75 -5.69
C TRP A 313 9.09 10.94 -6.81
N LEU A 314 9.35 11.57 -7.95
CA LEU A 314 10.00 10.94 -9.10
C LEU A 314 11.43 10.52 -8.75
N ASP A 315 12.16 11.32 -7.98
CA ASP A 315 13.48 10.99 -7.44
C ASP A 315 13.43 9.70 -6.57
N TYR A 316 12.46 9.62 -5.65
CA TYR A 316 12.26 8.41 -4.85
C TYR A 316 11.97 7.19 -5.75
N CYS A 317 11.12 7.34 -6.76
CA CYS A 317 10.77 6.28 -7.68
C CYS A 317 11.96 5.79 -8.52
N LEU A 318 12.79 6.71 -8.99
CA LEU A 318 13.97 6.41 -9.80
C LEU A 318 15.02 5.63 -9.01
N TYR A 319 15.30 6.06 -7.78
CA TYR A 319 16.48 5.61 -7.05
C TYR A 319 16.22 4.51 -6.02
N PHE A 320 14.97 4.18 -5.67
CA PHE A 320 14.69 3.14 -4.68
C PHE A 320 15.33 1.79 -5.05
N ASN A 321 15.03 1.27 -6.24
CA ASN A 321 15.58 0.00 -6.74
C ASN A 321 16.87 0.16 -7.58
N ALA A 322 17.36 1.39 -7.76
CA ALA A 322 18.56 1.65 -8.54
C ALA A 322 19.80 0.97 -7.97
N ALA A 323 20.83 0.82 -8.80
CA ALA A 323 22.09 0.24 -8.36
C ALA A 323 22.71 1.08 -7.22
N ALA A 324 23.46 0.43 -6.34
CA ALA A 324 24.11 1.09 -5.21
C ALA A 324 24.96 2.30 -5.64
N ASP A 325 25.64 2.20 -6.79
CA ASP A 325 26.45 3.28 -7.35
C ASP A 325 25.62 4.48 -7.81
N ASP A 326 24.42 4.26 -8.35
CA ASP A 326 23.49 5.34 -8.71
C ASP A 326 22.98 6.05 -7.46
N GLN A 327 22.62 5.30 -6.42
CA GLN A 327 22.20 5.85 -5.12
C GLN A 327 23.33 6.64 -4.45
N LEU A 328 24.56 6.12 -4.47
CA LEU A 328 25.75 6.80 -3.95
C LEU A 328 26.03 8.08 -4.73
N ARG A 329 25.91 8.07 -6.06
CA ARG A 329 26.06 9.27 -6.89
C ARG A 329 25.01 10.33 -6.57
N ARG A 330 23.76 9.92 -6.33
CA ARG A 330 22.64 10.83 -6.07
C ARG A 330 22.61 11.38 -4.63
N TYR A 331 22.83 10.53 -3.64
CA TYR A 331 22.62 10.86 -2.21
C TYR A 331 23.90 10.86 -1.39
N ARG A 332 25.06 10.55 -1.99
CA ARG A 332 26.39 10.43 -1.33
C ARG A 332 26.49 9.29 -0.31
N VAL A 333 25.39 8.59 -0.04
CA VAL A 333 25.29 7.43 0.85
C VAL A 333 24.35 6.42 0.16
N GLY A 334 24.71 5.14 0.18
CA GLY A 334 23.85 4.08 -0.34
C GLY A 334 22.70 3.75 0.62
N SER A 335 21.59 3.22 0.11
CA SER A 335 20.40 2.88 0.93
C SER A 335 20.50 1.55 1.69
N GLY A 336 21.64 0.86 1.60
CA GLY A 336 21.85 -0.47 2.19
C GLY A 336 21.11 -1.58 1.43
N ASN A 337 20.91 -2.72 2.09
CA ASN A 337 20.19 -3.87 1.52
C ASN A 337 18.67 -3.65 1.62
N LEU A 338 18.10 -3.02 0.60
CA LEU A 338 16.65 -2.87 0.45
C LEU A 338 16.00 -4.22 0.08
N LYS A 339 14.74 -4.39 0.49
CA LYS A 339 13.92 -5.58 0.25
C LYS A 339 12.64 -5.19 -0.49
N LEU A 340 11.84 -6.19 -0.86
CA LEU A 340 10.56 -6.07 -1.55
C LEU A 340 10.70 -5.45 -2.94
N ARG A 341 11.82 -5.74 -3.62
CA ARG A 341 12.18 -5.19 -4.93
C ARG A 341 11.13 -5.47 -5.98
N GLN A 342 10.49 -6.65 -5.95
CA GLN A 342 9.37 -6.97 -6.84
C GLN A 342 8.19 -6.02 -6.61
N GLY A 343 7.78 -5.80 -5.35
CA GLY A 343 6.74 -4.82 -5.03
C GLY A 343 7.14 -3.38 -5.40
N HIS A 344 8.42 -3.03 -5.33
CA HIS A 344 8.90 -1.69 -5.69
C HIS A 344 9.11 -1.49 -7.20
N SER A 345 8.97 -2.53 -8.04
CA SER A 345 9.09 -2.37 -9.49
C SER A 345 8.11 -1.33 -10.05
N ARG A 346 6.93 -1.22 -9.41
CA ARG A 346 5.90 -0.24 -9.77
C ARG A 346 6.37 1.21 -9.66
N LEU A 347 7.32 1.50 -8.76
CA LEU A 347 7.96 2.81 -8.68
C LEU A 347 8.82 3.09 -9.92
N THR A 348 9.65 2.11 -10.30
CA THR A 348 10.45 2.21 -11.53
C THR A 348 9.55 2.33 -12.76
N ALA A 349 8.46 1.57 -12.83
CA ALA A 349 7.49 1.63 -13.92
C ALA A 349 6.80 3.00 -14.02
N TYR A 350 6.44 3.61 -12.89
CA TYR A 350 5.91 4.98 -12.87
C TYR A 350 6.94 6.00 -13.37
N ALA A 351 8.18 5.93 -12.87
CA ALA A 351 9.24 6.81 -13.35
C ALA A 351 9.48 6.64 -14.86
N ALA A 352 9.47 5.41 -15.37
CA ALA A 352 9.60 5.11 -16.78
C ALA A 352 8.46 5.71 -17.62
N SER A 353 7.23 5.63 -17.12
CA SER A 353 6.04 6.18 -17.78
C SER A 353 6.09 7.70 -17.87
N ILE A 354 6.40 8.38 -16.77
CA ILE A 354 6.50 9.85 -16.71
C ILE A 354 7.65 10.38 -17.58
N LEU A 355 8.81 9.72 -17.56
CA LEU A 355 9.99 10.16 -18.32
C LEU A 355 10.01 9.68 -19.78
N GLY A 356 9.16 8.73 -20.15
CA GLY A 356 9.17 8.10 -21.47
C GLY A 356 10.42 7.24 -21.74
N GLU A 357 11.08 6.74 -20.70
CA GLU A 357 12.38 6.07 -20.78
C GLU A 357 12.24 4.53 -20.85
N SER A 358 12.54 3.95 -22.02
CA SER A 358 12.41 2.50 -22.27
C SER A 358 13.34 1.66 -21.39
N SER A 359 14.55 2.15 -21.11
CA SER A 359 15.52 1.45 -20.26
C SER A 359 15.03 1.29 -18.81
N LEU A 360 14.30 2.28 -18.29
CA LEU A 360 13.66 2.19 -16.98
C LEU A 360 12.46 1.23 -17.01
N ALA A 361 11.67 1.24 -18.08
CA ALA A 361 10.54 0.32 -18.22
C ALA A 361 11.00 -1.15 -18.26
N GLN A 362 12.09 -1.42 -19.00
CA GLN A 362 12.78 -2.70 -18.98
C GLN A 362 13.24 -3.02 -17.55
N ARG A 363 14.00 -2.13 -16.89
CA ARG A 363 14.43 -2.33 -15.50
C ARG A 363 13.29 -2.67 -14.54
N ALA A 364 12.11 -2.05 -14.69
CA ALA A 364 10.93 -2.37 -13.89
C ALA A 364 10.47 -3.83 -14.08
N TRP A 365 10.42 -4.33 -15.31
CA TRP A 365 10.09 -5.73 -15.58
C TRP A 365 11.15 -6.67 -15.03
N LYS A 366 12.44 -6.30 -15.08
CA LYS A 366 13.53 -7.10 -14.52
C LYS A 366 13.38 -7.21 -13.01
N GLU A 367 13.14 -6.07 -12.35
CA GLU A 367 12.87 -6.01 -10.92
C GLU A 367 11.64 -6.85 -10.53
N PHE A 368 10.60 -6.85 -11.37
CA PHE A 368 9.40 -7.66 -11.16
C PHE A 368 9.71 -9.16 -11.27
N TYR A 369 10.41 -9.62 -12.30
CA TYR A 369 10.65 -11.05 -12.53
C TYR A 369 11.80 -11.64 -11.70
N THR A 370 12.81 -10.83 -11.34
CA THR A 370 14.04 -11.28 -10.67
C THR A 370 14.22 -10.71 -9.26
N GLY A 371 13.22 -9.97 -8.77
CA GLY A 371 13.18 -9.46 -7.41
C GLY A 371 13.05 -10.55 -6.35
N ASP A 372 12.90 -10.13 -5.10
CA ASP A 372 12.83 -10.98 -3.91
C ASP A 372 11.39 -11.42 -3.54
N GLY A 373 10.52 -11.54 -4.54
CA GLY A 373 9.13 -11.98 -4.40
C GLY A 373 8.85 -13.31 -5.11
N TYR A 374 7.69 -13.43 -5.76
CA TYR A 374 7.35 -14.64 -6.51
C TYR A 374 8.06 -14.70 -7.85
N THR A 375 8.80 -15.78 -8.10
CA THR A 375 9.50 -15.99 -9.36
C THR A 375 8.65 -16.74 -10.39
N PRO A 376 8.93 -16.61 -11.69
CA PRO A 376 8.19 -17.34 -12.74
C PRO A 376 8.26 -18.86 -12.64
N ASP A 377 9.33 -19.40 -12.04
CA ASP A 377 9.58 -20.84 -11.90
C ASP A 377 8.92 -21.46 -10.65
N LEU A 378 8.21 -20.68 -9.84
CA LEU A 378 7.35 -21.23 -8.80
C LEU A 378 6.28 -22.16 -9.40
N PRO A 379 5.70 -23.08 -8.61
CA PRO A 379 4.73 -24.03 -9.14
C PRO A 379 3.48 -23.39 -9.76
N TRP A 380 3.06 -22.22 -9.28
CA TRP A 380 1.83 -21.51 -9.69
C TRP A 380 0.59 -22.42 -9.74
N ASN A 381 0.54 -23.39 -8.83
CA ASN A 381 -0.58 -24.29 -8.63
C ASN A 381 -0.70 -24.65 -7.14
N SER A 382 -1.89 -25.11 -6.76
CA SER A 382 -2.13 -25.73 -5.47
C SER A 382 -1.99 -27.24 -5.56
N GLN A 383 -1.66 -27.86 -4.43
CA GLN A 383 -1.54 -29.30 -4.26
C GLN A 383 -2.56 -29.77 -3.22
N LEU A 384 -3.23 -30.89 -3.49
CA LEU A 384 -4.12 -31.51 -2.54
C LEU A 384 -3.32 -32.17 -1.42
N VAL A 385 -3.60 -31.79 -0.18
CA VAL A 385 -3.10 -32.44 1.03
C VAL A 385 -4.28 -33.09 1.75
N ALA A 386 -4.16 -34.39 2.04
CA ALA A 386 -5.22 -35.21 2.63
C ALA A 386 -4.65 -36.34 3.50
N GLY A 387 -5.52 -37.09 4.17
CA GLY A 387 -5.13 -38.21 5.03
C GLY A 387 -4.82 -37.77 6.46
N CYS A 388 -3.91 -38.47 7.14
CA CYS A 388 -3.66 -38.27 8.58
C CYS A 388 -2.84 -37.01 8.95
N VAL A 389 -2.34 -36.27 7.95
CA VAL A 389 -1.55 -35.05 8.17
C VAL A 389 -2.40 -33.79 8.30
N VAL A 390 -3.70 -33.86 7.94
CA VAL A 390 -4.64 -32.74 8.02
C VAL A 390 -6.00 -33.21 8.55
N PRO A 391 -6.74 -32.38 9.30
CA PRO A 391 -8.06 -32.75 9.82
C PRO A 391 -9.12 -32.88 8.72
N VAL A 392 -8.98 -32.11 7.64
CA VAL A 392 -9.84 -32.14 6.44
C VAL A 392 -8.97 -31.97 5.19
N PRO A 393 -9.34 -32.55 4.04
CA PRO A 393 -8.63 -32.33 2.78
C PRO A 393 -8.59 -30.84 2.40
N ILE A 394 -7.42 -30.35 2.01
CA ILE A 394 -7.18 -28.95 1.67
C ILE A 394 -6.41 -28.85 0.35
N GLU A 395 -6.62 -27.75 -0.35
CA GLU A 395 -5.70 -27.30 -1.40
C GLU A 395 -4.66 -26.39 -0.73
N GLU A 396 -3.40 -26.57 -1.09
CA GLU A 396 -2.27 -25.90 -0.46
C GLU A 396 -1.32 -25.34 -1.51
N ALA A 397 -0.83 -24.13 -1.26
CA ALA A 397 0.38 -23.61 -1.87
C ALA A 397 1.27 -23.08 -0.74
N SER A 398 2.09 -23.96 -0.15
CA SER A 398 2.88 -23.65 1.06
C SER A 398 3.92 -22.54 0.88
N TRP A 399 4.21 -22.19 -0.37
CA TRP A 399 5.08 -21.07 -0.73
C TRP A 399 4.36 -19.70 -0.70
N ILE A 400 3.04 -19.66 -0.47
CA ILE A 400 2.28 -18.41 -0.42
C ILE A 400 2.51 -17.65 0.88
N SER A 401 2.66 -16.33 0.73
CA SER A 401 2.58 -15.33 1.79
C SER A 401 1.70 -14.17 1.32
N THR A 402 0.83 -13.68 2.19
CA THR A 402 -0.08 -12.55 1.89
C THR A 402 0.67 -11.29 1.51
N ASN A 403 1.75 -11.00 2.22
CA ASN A 403 2.68 -9.93 1.87
C ASN A 403 3.17 -10.01 0.41
N ILE A 404 3.68 -11.17 -0.01
CA ILE A 404 4.23 -11.32 -1.36
C ILE A 404 3.11 -11.37 -2.40
N SER A 405 1.96 -11.97 -2.09
CA SER A 405 0.78 -11.97 -2.96
C SER A 405 0.24 -10.58 -3.23
N SER A 406 0.06 -9.76 -2.20
CA SER A 406 -0.43 -8.38 -2.32
C SER A 406 0.53 -7.54 -3.15
N LEU A 407 1.83 -7.63 -2.88
CA LEU A 407 2.85 -6.88 -3.62
C LEU A 407 3.03 -7.35 -5.06
N TYR A 408 3.00 -8.66 -5.31
CA TYR A 408 2.98 -9.20 -6.67
C TYR A 408 1.75 -8.66 -7.42
N GLY A 409 0.58 -8.73 -6.79
CA GLY A 409 -0.68 -8.24 -7.36
C GLY A 409 -0.63 -6.78 -7.77
N LEU A 410 -0.19 -5.90 -6.85
CA LEU A 410 -0.04 -4.47 -7.12
C LEU A 410 1.01 -4.21 -8.22
N ALA A 411 2.18 -4.82 -8.12
CA ALA A 411 3.27 -4.62 -9.08
C ALA A 411 2.88 -5.10 -10.49
N ALA A 412 2.25 -6.27 -10.60
CA ALA A 412 1.75 -6.81 -11.86
C ALA A 412 0.76 -5.86 -12.51
N ILE A 413 -0.29 -5.45 -11.77
CA ILE A 413 -1.34 -4.57 -12.26
C ILE A 413 -0.77 -3.23 -12.73
N GLN A 414 0.08 -2.61 -11.91
CA GLN A 414 0.59 -1.27 -12.16
C GLN A 414 1.68 -1.25 -13.24
N ASN A 415 2.58 -2.23 -13.27
CA ASN A 415 3.57 -2.35 -14.35
C ASN A 415 2.88 -2.60 -15.71
N VAL A 416 1.82 -3.42 -15.75
CA VAL A 416 1.03 -3.59 -16.99
C VAL A 416 0.37 -2.26 -17.37
N ALA A 417 -0.21 -1.52 -16.44
CA ALA A 417 -0.83 -0.24 -16.78
C ALA A 417 0.18 0.79 -17.33
N LEU A 418 1.37 0.87 -16.74
CA LEU A 418 2.34 1.94 -16.98
C LEU A 418 3.35 1.63 -18.09
N THR A 419 3.75 0.37 -18.22
CA THR A 419 4.90 -0.05 -19.04
C THR A 419 4.64 -1.29 -19.91
N ARG A 420 3.37 -1.61 -20.22
CA ARG A 420 2.98 -2.76 -21.08
C ARG A 420 3.77 -2.89 -22.36
N ARG A 421 4.09 -1.76 -23.02
CA ARG A 421 4.75 -1.74 -24.34
C ARG A 421 6.13 -2.41 -24.33
N TYR A 422 6.75 -2.55 -23.17
CA TYR A 422 8.08 -3.13 -22.97
C TYR A 422 8.03 -4.51 -22.29
N LEU A 423 6.84 -5.07 -22.12
CA LEU A 423 6.65 -6.38 -21.50
C LEU A 423 7.09 -7.49 -22.47
N GLY A 424 8.10 -8.26 -22.06
CA GLY A 424 8.64 -9.40 -22.83
C GLY A 424 10.00 -9.16 -23.47
N ASP A 425 10.52 -7.93 -23.43
CA ASP A 425 11.85 -7.58 -23.98
C ASP A 425 13.04 -8.13 -23.15
N GLU A 426 12.76 -8.73 -21.99
CA GLU A 426 13.78 -9.11 -20.99
C GLU A 426 13.81 -10.60 -20.63
N ARG A 427 13.04 -11.43 -21.32
CA ARG A 427 13.10 -12.90 -21.14
C ARG A 427 14.25 -13.52 -21.90
#